data_AF-A0AAV0VTK9-F1
#
_entry.id   AF-A0AAV0VTK9-F1
#
_cell.length_a   1.000
_cell.length_b   1.000
_cell.length_c   1.000
_cell.angle_alpha   90.00
_cell.angle_beta   90.00
_cell.angle_gamma   90.00
#
_symmetry.space_group_name_H-M   'P 1'
#
loop_
_entity.id
_entity.type
_entity.pdbx_description
1 polymer ?
#
loop_
_entity_poly.entity_id
_entity_poly.type
_entity_poly.pdbx_seq_one_letter_code
_entity_poly.pdbx_strand_id
1 'polypeptide(L)'
;MYSSSQQWDFPNAWPPLQAFIIQGLDKTQQKNAKQVAVKLAEVWLRTNYRGFTNNESMFEKYDALALGISGGGGEYAPQLGFGWTNGVVLEFLNQWDYLYYNTSKYDNTTDL
;
A
#
# COMPACT_ATOMS: atom_id res chain seq x y z
N MET A 1 -19.85 -5.86 -11.97
CA MET A 1 -20.02 -5.07 -10.73
C MET A 1 -20.53 -3.69 -11.13
N TYR A 2 -21.46 -3.11 -10.38
CA TYR A 2 -21.95 -1.74 -10.59
C TYR A 2 -20.88 -0.74 -10.12
N SER A 3 -20.59 0.29 -10.91
CA SER A 3 -19.60 1.32 -10.57
C SER A 3 -20.31 2.54 -9.97
N SER A 4 -20.30 2.65 -8.65
CA SER A 4 -20.98 3.72 -7.90
C SER A 4 -20.27 5.08 -8.02
N SER A 5 -19.01 5.10 -8.48
CA SER A 5 -18.07 6.25 -8.44
C SER A 5 -17.77 6.80 -7.02
N GLN A 6 -18.18 6.08 -5.97
CA GLN A 6 -17.95 6.45 -4.59
C GLN A 6 -16.53 6.12 -4.13
N GLN A 7 -16.07 6.80 -3.09
CA GLN A 7 -14.67 6.67 -2.67
C GLN A 7 -14.34 5.31 -2.02
N TRP A 8 -15.32 4.65 -1.40
CA TRP A 8 -15.16 3.36 -0.71
C TRP A 8 -15.50 2.15 -1.59
N ASP A 9 -15.41 2.32 -2.91
CA ASP A 9 -15.64 1.26 -3.88
C ASP A 9 -14.39 1.02 -4.73
N PHE A 10 -14.40 -0.13 -5.42
CA PHE A 10 -13.41 -0.42 -6.45
C PHE A 10 -13.34 0.74 -7.48
N PRO A 11 -12.13 1.18 -7.89
CA PRO A 11 -10.82 0.57 -7.64
C PRO A 11 -10.03 1.14 -6.44
N ASN A 12 -10.65 1.91 -5.55
CA ASN A 12 -9.90 2.55 -4.47
C ASN A 12 -9.43 1.55 -3.40
N ALA A 13 -8.14 1.61 -3.08
CA ALA A 13 -7.50 0.89 -1.99
C ALA A 13 -7.19 1.85 -0.83
N TRP A 14 -7.82 1.60 0.32
CA TRP A 14 -7.66 2.43 1.51
C TRP A 14 -6.63 1.84 2.49
N PRO A 15 -5.71 2.66 3.02
CA PRO A 15 -4.64 2.21 3.92
C PRO A 15 -5.13 1.40 5.14
N PRO A 16 -6.21 1.79 5.86
CA PRO A 16 -6.70 1.00 6.99
C PRO A 16 -7.17 -0.41 6.59
N LEU A 17 -7.80 -0.56 5.42
CA LEU A 17 -8.27 -1.87 4.94
C LEU A 17 -7.09 -2.77 4.55
N GLN A 18 -6.05 -2.20 3.96
CA GLN A 18 -4.82 -2.93 3.67
C GLN A 18 -4.14 -3.39 4.97
N ALA A 19 -4.04 -2.51 5.97
CA ALA A 19 -3.48 -2.84 7.27
C ALA A 19 -4.21 -4.02 7.93
N PHE A 20 -5.55 -3.99 7.99
CA PHE A 20 -6.32 -5.07 8.59
C PHE A 20 -6.14 -6.42 7.89
N ILE A 21 -6.18 -6.45 6.56
CA ILE A 21 -6.04 -7.71 5.80
C ILE A 21 -4.62 -8.26 5.95
N ILE A 22 -3.61 -7.42 5.76
CA ILE A 22 -2.20 -7.83 5.75
C ILE A 22 -1.78 -8.32 7.13
N GLN A 23 -2.04 -7.53 8.18
CA GLN A 23 -1.70 -7.95 9.54
C GLN A 23 -2.54 -9.13 10.00
N GLY A 24 -3.82 -9.19 9.60
CA GLY A 24 -4.70 -10.32 9.91
C GLY A 24 -4.16 -11.63 9.34
N LEU A 25 -3.72 -11.62 8.08
CA LEU A 25 -3.09 -12.77 7.42
C LEU A 25 -1.77 -13.17 8.10
N ASP A 26 -0.93 -12.20 8.47
CA ASP A 26 0.36 -12.46 9.13
C ASP A 26 0.20 -13.08 10.53
N LYS A 27 -0.86 -12.67 11.26
CA LYS A 27 -1.19 -13.19 12.60
C LYS A 27 -1.77 -14.60 12.59
N THR A 28 -2.07 -15.16 11.43
CA THR A 28 -2.50 -16.57 11.34
C THR A 28 -1.33 -17.53 11.59
N GLN A 29 -1.62 -18.81 11.88
CA GLN A 29 -0.60 -19.87 11.91
C GLN A 29 -0.37 -20.53 10.55
N GLN A 30 -0.99 -20.01 9.49
CA GLN A 30 -0.98 -20.64 8.17
C GLN A 30 0.13 -20.06 7.29
N LYS A 31 1.08 -20.91 6.88
CA LYS A 31 2.23 -20.50 6.05
C LYS A 31 1.81 -19.74 4.79
N ASN A 32 0.79 -20.22 4.09
CA ASN A 32 0.31 -19.59 2.85
C ASN A 32 -0.27 -18.20 3.12
N ALA A 33 -1.02 -18.01 4.23
CA ALA A 33 -1.55 -16.70 4.60
C ALA A 33 -0.44 -15.71 4.93
N LYS A 34 0.60 -16.13 5.69
CA LYS A 34 1.77 -15.29 5.94
C LYS A 34 2.51 -14.89 4.65
N GLN A 35 2.64 -15.82 3.70
CA GLN A 35 3.25 -15.51 2.39
C GLN A 35 2.45 -14.46 1.61
N VAL A 36 1.11 -14.57 1.64
CA VAL A 36 0.22 -13.56 1.04
C VAL A 36 0.36 -12.22 1.76
N ALA A 37 0.43 -12.20 3.09
CA ALA A 37 0.64 -10.98 3.88
C ALA A 37 1.92 -10.25 3.45
N VAL A 38 3.05 -10.97 3.40
CA VAL A 38 4.34 -10.42 2.96
C VAL A 38 4.24 -9.86 1.54
N LYS A 39 3.59 -10.58 0.62
CA LYS A 39 3.45 -10.12 -0.76
C LYS A 39 2.61 -8.86 -0.88
N LEU A 40 1.51 -8.77 -0.12
CA LEU A 40 0.66 -7.60 -0.09
C LEU A 40 1.35 -6.40 0.57
N ALA A 41 2.13 -6.62 1.64
CA ALA A 41 2.94 -5.60 2.28
C ALA A 41 3.97 -5.03 1.29
N GLU A 42 4.67 -5.89 0.55
CA GLU A 42 5.61 -5.47 -0.50
C GLU A 42 4.92 -4.60 -1.57
N VAL A 43 3.77 -5.02 -2.09
CA VAL A 43 3.01 -4.26 -3.10
C VAL A 43 2.54 -2.91 -2.54
N TRP A 44 2.09 -2.88 -1.28
CA TRP A 44 1.65 -1.65 -0.62
C TRP A 44 2.81 -0.67 -0.43
N LEU A 45 3.96 -1.14 0.06
CA LEU A 45 5.16 -0.31 0.24
C LEU A 45 5.65 0.25 -1.10
N ARG A 46 5.74 -0.58 -2.15
CA ARG A 46 6.15 -0.14 -3.50
C ARG A 46 5.19 0.89 -4.09
N THR A 47 3.88 0.67 -3.92
CA THR A 47 2.84 1.63 -4.35
C THR A 47 3.02 2.98 -3.66
N ASN A 48 3.18 2.98 -2.34
CA ASN A 48 3.35 4.22 -1.58
C ASN A 48 4.66 4.92 -1.91
N TYR A 49 5.75 4.17 -2.05
CA TYR A 49 7.04 4.73 -2.43
C TYR A 49 6.96 5.42 -3.80
N ARG A 50 6.40 4.75 -4.81
CA ARG A 50 6.24 5.34 -6.15
C ARG A 50 5.32 6.57 -6.16
N GLY A 51 4.27 6.57 -5.34
CA GLY A 51 3.42 7.75 -5.16
C GLY A 51 4.21 8.91 -4.54
N PHE A 52 5.00 8.62 -3.51
CA PHE A 52 5.83 9.60 -2.84
C PHE A 52 6.93 10.18 -3.73
N THR A 53 7.67 9.35 -4.50
CA THR A 53 8.75 9.84 -5.37
C THR A 53 8.28 10.81 -6.44
N ASN A 54 7.05 10.62 -6.93
CA ASN A 54 6.50 11.44 -8.01
C ASN A 54 5.85 12.74 -7.51
N ASN A 55 5.42 12.76 -6.25
CA ASN A 55 4.54 13.81 -5.73
C ASN A 55 5.04 14.47 -4.43
N GLU A 56 6.17 14.01 -3.89
CA GLU A 56 6.75 14.44 -2.60
C GLU A 56 5.77 14.26 -1.41
N SER A 57 4.75 13.42 -1.57
CA SER A 57 3.69 13.18 -0.61
C SER A 57 2.97 11.86 -0.89
N MET A 58 2.49 11.20 0.16
CA MET A 58 1.62 10.04 0.05
C MET A 58 0.14 10.46 -0.01
N PHE A 59 -0.70 9.68 -0.70
CA PHE A 59 -2.13 9.98 -0.88
C PHE A 59 -3.00 9.40 0.23
N GLU A 60 -4.21 9.92 0.40
CA GLU A 60 -5.22 9.35 1.30
C GLU A 60 -5.63 7.90 0.94
N LYS A 61 -5.60 7.57 -0.36
CA LYS A 61 -5.99 6.29 -0.94
C LYS A 61 -5.32 6.10 -2.31
N TYR A 62 -5.17 4.87 -2.75
CA TYR A 62 -4.50 4.52 -4.02
C TYR A 62 -5.44 3.78 -4.97
N ASP A 63 -5.10 3.79 -6.26
CA ASP A 63 -5.74 2.93 -7.25
C ASP A 63 -5.18 1.50 -7.14
N ALA A 64 -6.04 0.52 -6.86
CA ALA A 64 -5.65 -0.89 -6.77
C ALA A 64 -5.16 -1.47 -8.10
N LEU A 65 -5.44 -0.81 -9.23
CA LEU A 65 -5.06 -1.24 -10.58
C LEU A 65 -3.75 -0.62 -11.06
N ALA A 66 -3.22 0.41 -10.37
CA ALA A 66 -2.07 1.17 -10.84
C ALA A 66 -1.11 1.56 -9.71
N LEU A 67 0.13 1.07 -9.80
CA LEU A 67 1.20 1.36 -8.83
C LEU A 67 1.51 2.85 -8.75
N GLY A 68 1.42 3.41 -7.54
CA GLY A 68 1.78 4.80 -7.24
C GLY A 68 0.75 5.83 -7.67
N ILE A 69 -0.42 5.41 -8.15
CA ILE A 69 -1.47 6.33 -8.58
C ILE A 69 -2.47 6.55 -7.44
N SER A 70 -2.79 7.83 -7.18
CA SER A 70 -3.84 8.20 -6.24
C SER A 70 -5.17 7.61 -6.67
N GLY A 71 -5.94 7.09 -5.71
CA GLY A 71 -7.35 6.80 -5.95
C GLY A 71 -8.16 8.10 -6.11
N GLY A 72 -9.42 7.96 -6.51
CA GLY A 72 -10.27 9.09 -6.88
C GLY A 72 -11.75 8.88 -6.52
N GLY A 73 -12.62 9.66 -7.17
CA GLY A 73 -14.07 9.58 -6.98
C GLY A 73 -14.59 10.24 -5.70
N GLY A 74 -15.91 10.18 -5.53
CA GLY A 74 -16.68 10.80 -4.45
C GLY A 74 -16.68 12.33 -4.43
N GLU A 75 -16.83 12.89 -3.23
CA GLU A 75 -17.33 14.26 -3.04
C GLU A 75 -16.25 15.36 -3.12
N TYR A 76 -14.97 15.00 -2.95
CA TYR A 76 -13.87 15.96 -2.89
C TYR A 76 -12.58 15.43 -3.51
N ALA A 77 -11.67 16.35 -3.85
CA ALA A 77 -10.38 16.05 -4.44
C ALA A 77 -9.46 15.30 -3.44
N PRO A 78 -8.64 14.34 -3.90
CA PRO A 78 -7.74 13.58 -3.04
C PRO A 78 -6.81 14.47 -2.19
N GLN A 79 -6.59 14.09 -0.93
CA GLN A 79 -5.71 14.80 0.00
C GLN A 79 -4.28 14.21 0.04
N LEU A 80 -3.29 15.06 0.34
CA LEU A 80 -1.87 14.73 0.43
C LEU A 80 -1.37 14.59 1.88
N GLY A 81 -0.31 13.80 2.10
CA GLY A 81 0.39 13.65 3.38
C GLY A 81 -0.39 12.85 4.44
N PHE A 82 -1.43 12.13 4.05
CA PHE A 82 -2.48 11.63 4.94
C PHE A 82 -1.97 10.72 6.08
N GLY A 83 -2.41 11.00 7.32
CA GLY A 83 -1.86 10.40 8.54
C GLY A 83 -1.91 8.86 8.60
N TRP A 84 -3.03 8.23 8.22
CA TRP A 84 -3.10 6.76 8.21
C TRP A 84 -2.15 6.15 7.16
N THR A 85 -1.82 6.87 6.10
CA THR A 85 -1.05 6.30 4.98
C THR A 85 0.39 6.20 5.42
N ASN A 86 0.88 7.33 5.96
CA ASN A 86 2.20 7.42 6.55
C ASN A 86 2.35 6.42 7.70
N GLY A 87 1.35 6.34 8.59
CA GLY A 87 1.35 5.42 9.72
C GLY A 87 1.48 3.96 9.30
N VAL A 88 0.66 3.50 8.34
CA VAL A 88 0.70 2.11 7.85
C VAL A 88 2.01 1.80 7.13
N VAL A 89 2.56 2.74 6.34
CA VAL A 89 3.87 2.54 5.70
C VAL A 89 4.97 2.38 6.74
N LEU A 90 5.02 3.24 7.76
CA LEU A 90 6.01 3.14 8.83
C LEU A 90 5.87 1.83 9.63
N GLU A 91 4.65 1.40 9.92
CA GLU A 91 4.38 0.13 10.59
C GLU A 91 4.89 -1.06 9.76
N PHE A 92 4.62 -1.06 8.46
CA PHE A 92 5.02 -2.14 7.56
C PHE A 92 6.54 -2.17 7.34
N LEU A 93 7.19 -1.01 7.24
CA LEU A 93 8.65 -0.92 7.18
C LEU A 93 9.29 -1.46 8.45
N ASN A 94 8.71 -1.20 9.63
CA ASN A 94 9.20 -1.74 10.88
C ASN A 94 9.00 -3.27 11.00
N GLN A 95 7.89 -3.80 10.48
CA GLN A 95 7.57 -5.23 10.57
C GLN A 95 8.29 -6.10 9.53
N TRP A 96 8.52 -5.56 8.32
CA TRP A 96 9.10 -6.28 7.18
C TRP A 96 10.33 -5.57 6.60
N ASP A 97 11.17 -4.97 7.45
CA ASP A 97 12.41 -4.27 7.05
C ASP A 97 13.32 -5.13 6.15
N TYR A 98 13.36 -6.44 6.36
CA TYR A 98 14.11 -7.40 5.56
C TYR A 98 13.69 -7.45 4.09
N LEU A 99 12.49 -6.98 3.74
CA LEU A 99 12.08 -6.85 2.34
C LEU A 99 12.97 -5.86 1.59
N TYR A 100 13.47 -4.81 2.27
CA TYR A 100 14.41 -3.84 1.70
C TYR A 100 15.82 -4.41 1.50
N TYR A 101 16.28 -5.23 2.45
CA TYR A 101 17.60 -5.84 2.39
C TYR A 101 17.72 -6.91 1.31
N ASN A 102 16.63 -7.61 1.00
CA ASN A 102 16.63 -8.64 -0.04
C ASN A 102 16.48 -8.08 -1.46
N THR A 103 15.76 -6.97 -1.66
CA THR A 103 15.70 -6.32 -2.98
C THR A 103 17.03 -5.67 -3.37
N SER A 104 17.69 -4.95 -2.45
CA SER A 104 18.99 -4.30 -2.70
C SER A 104 20.14 -5.26 -3.04
N LYS A 105 20.02 -6.55 -2.67
CA LYS A 105 21.06 -7.57 -2.92
C LYS A 105 20.94 -8.25 -4.29
N TYR A 106 19.77 -8.19 -4.93
CA TYR A 106 19.49 -8.90 -6.18
C TYR A 106 18.99 -8.00 -7.31
N ASP A 107 18.74 -6.73 -7.05
CA ASP A 107 18.29 -5.76 -8.04
C ASP A 107 19.29 -4.60 -8.14
N ASN A 108 20.03 -4.53 -9.25
CA ASN A 108 20.94 -3.40 -9.58
C ASN A 108 20.17 -2.15 -10.03
N THR A 109 18.84 -2.18 -10.02
CA THR A 109 17.97 -1.01 -10.17
C THR A 109 17.34 -0.70 -8.82
N THR A 110 18.02 0.14 -8.05
CA THR A 110 17.43 0.81 -6.89
C THR A 110 16.26 1.69 -7.37
N ASP A 111 15.04 1.17 -7.27
CA ASP A 111 13.80 1.96 -7.24
C ASP A 111 12.94 1.49 -6.05
N LEU A 112 13.57 1.61 -4.87
CA LEU A 112 12.93 1.95 -3.61
C LEU A 112 13.54 3.26 -3.10
#